data_AF-A0A414URP9-F1
#
_entry.id   AF-A0A414URP9-F1
#
_cell.length_a   1.000
_cell.length_b   1.000
_cell.length_c   1.000
_cell.angle_alpha   90.00
_cell.angle_beta   90.00
_cell.angle_gamma   90.00
#
_symmetry.space_group_name_H-M   'P 1'
#
loop_
_entity.id
_entity.type
_entity.pdbx_description
1 polymer ?
#
loop_
_entity_poly.entity_id
_entity_poly.type
_entity_poly.pdbx_seq_one_letter_code
_entity_poly.pdbx_strand_id
1 'polypeptide(L)'
;MHLHKLADLLSFHEVAVGGTLPQTEYYREKLKRLHPMQMLSSNILLPLYEISFSYMTVRGNYRQAKKYAFLAEYSEVDFEAELLLKDWIAEQNARKPYRKISNVQILEIQKIAYGILDIRS
;
A
#
# COMPACT_ATOMS: atom_id res chain seq x y z
N MET A 1 3.57 -6.11 18.83
CA MET A 1 4.17 -7.17 18.00
C MET A 1 5.69 -7.08 18.11
N HIS A 2 6.40 -8.10 18.63
CA HIS A 2 7.87 -8.07 18.75
C HIS A 2 8.58 -7.57 17.47
N LEU A 3 9.52 -6.63 17.62
CA LEU A 3 10.35 -6.04 16.55
C LEU A 3 10.92 -7.07 15.57
N HIS A 4 11.24 -8.26 16.06
CA HIS A 4 11.69 -9.40 15.25
C HIS A 4 10.67 -9.80 14.17
N LYS A 5 9.38 -9.95 14.55
CA LYS A 5 8.30 -10.31 13.62
C LYS A 5 8.02 -9.20 12.62
N LEU A 6 8.17 -7.94 13.01
CA LEU A 6 8.08 -6.81 12.08
C LEU A 6 9.18 -6.90 11.03
N ALA A 7 10.43 -7.14 11.46
CA ALA A 7 11.58 -7.21 10.56
C ALA A 7 11.40 -8.25 9.46
N ASP A 8 10.81 -9.42 9.77
CA ASP A 8 10.52 -10.46 8.77
C ASP A 8 9.57 -9.99 7.65
N LEU A 9 8.66 -9.05 7.96
CA LEU A 9 7.64 -8.55 7.03
C LEU A 9 8.10 -7.32 6.23
N LEU A 10 9.17 -6.64 6.67
CA LEU A 10 9.64 -5.43 6.02
C LEU A 10 10.36 -5.74 4.71
N SER A 11 10.07 -4.94 3.69
CA SER A 11 10.88 -4.82 2.48
C SER A 11 11.27 -3.35 2.33
N PHE A 12 12.52 -3.08 1.98
CA PHE A 12 13.05 -1.72 1.93
C PHE A 12 13.07 -1.21 0.50
N HIS A 13 12.59 0.01 0.30
CA HIS A 13 12.49 0.62 -1.02
C HIS A 13 13.88 0.91 -1.62
N GLU A 14 14.02 0.70 -2.93
CA GLU A 14 15.31 0.85 -3.65
C GLU A 14 15.92 2.24 -3.52
N VAL A 15 15.08 3.28 -3.51
CA VAL A 15 15.47 4.69 -3.46
C VAL A 15 16.34 5.04 -2.23
N ALA A 16 16.14 4.36 -1.08
CA ALA A 16 16.86 4.70 0.15
C ALA A 16 18.12 3.86 0.40
N VAL A 17 18.19 2.66 -0.19
CA VAL A 17 19.19 1.65 0.19
C VAL A 17 19.92 1.04 -1.02
N GLY A 18 19.43 1.27 -2.25
CA GLY A 18 19.80 0.50 -3.44
C GLY A 18 19.02 -0.80 -3.58
N GLY A 19 18.11 -1.09 -2.63
CA GLY A 19 17.08 -2.14 -2.58
C GLY A 19 17.34 -3.46 -3.29
N THR A 20 18.57 -3.95 -3.25
CA THR A 20 18.85 -5.33 -3.64
C THR A 20 18.40 -6.28 -2.52
N LEU A 21 18.00 -7.52 -2.86
CA LEU A 21 17.67 -8.57 -1.87
C LEU A 21 18.70 -8.68 -0.73
N PRO A 22 20.02 -8.62 -0.98
CA PRO A 22 21.04 -8.66 0.08
C PRO A 22 20.96 -7.50 1.07
N GLN A 23 20.63 -6.30 0.61
CA GLN A 23 20.52 -5.13 1.48
C GLN A 23 19.26 -5.20 2.34
N THR A 24 18.14 -5.65 1.77
CA THR A 24 16.91 -5.89 2.56
C THR A 24 17.21 -6.85 3.71
N GLU A 25 17.89 -7.97 3.44
CA GLU A 25 18.24 -8.95 4.47
C GLU A 25 19.17 -8.38 5.55
N TYR A 26 20.16 -7.56 5.15
CA TYR A 26 21.03 -6.87 6.09
C TYR A 26 20.26 -6.00 7.10
N TYR A 27 19.30 -5.20 6.63
CA TYR A 27 18.49 -4.36 7.52
C TYR A 27 17.52 -5.16 8.38
N ARG A 28 16.97 -6.26 7.87
CA ARG A 28 16.15 -7.19 8.68
C ARG A 28 16.96 -7.75 9.84
N GLU A 29 18.15 -8.30 9.58
CA GLU A 29 19.04 -8.84 10.61
C GLU A 29 19.45 -7.77 11.63
N LYS A 30 19.72 -6.55 11.17
CA LYS A 30 20.04 -5.42 12.06
C LYS A 30 18.88 -5.10 13.01
N LEU A 31 17.65 -5.04 12.51
CA LEU A 31 16.46 -4.78 13.34
C LEU A 31 16.17 -5.93 14.32
N LYS A 32 16.39 -7.18 13.92
CA LYS A 32 16.21 -8.36 14.78
C LYS A 32 17.13 -8.36 16.00
N ARG A 33 18.34 -7.81 15.88
CA ARG A 33 19.35 -7.74 16.95
C ARG A 33 19.23 -6.48 17.82
N LEU A 34 18.39 -5.53 17.41
CA LEU A 34 18.25 -4.25 18.07
C LEU A 34 17.41 -4.39 19.34
N HIS A 35 17.91 -3.86 20.45
CA HIS A 35 17.19 -3.91 21.72
C HIS A 35 16.00 -2.94 21.66
N PRO A 36 14.75 -3.33 22.00
CA PRO A 36 13.57 -2.48 21.84
C PRO A 36 13.67 -1.08 22.48
N MET A 37 14.40 -0.93 23.60
CA MET A 37 14.63 0.40 24.21
C MET A 37 15.48 1.36 23.35
N GLN A 38 16.17 0.86 22.32
CA GLN A 38 16.90 1.68 21.35
C GLN A 38 15.95 2.33 20.32
N MET A 39 14.69 1.90 20.24
CA MET A 39 13.66 2.54 19.41
C MET A 39 13.00 3.70 20.16
N LEU A 40 13.17 4.92 19.64
CA LEU A 40 12.55 6.13 20.19
C LEU A 40 11.03 6.16 19.95
N SER A 41 10.59 5.63 18.80
CA SER A 41 9.17 5.43 18.48
C SER A 41 8.88 3.95 18.30
N SER A 42 7.74 3.50 18.82
CA SER A 42 7.26 2.11 18.69
C SER A 42 5.98 1.98 17.88
N ASN A 43 5.45 3.09 17.38
CA ASN A 43 4.17 3.13 16.69
C ASN A 43 4.42 3.48 15.22
N ILE A 44 3.99 2.61 14.32
CA ILE A 44 3.94 2.91 12.89
C ILE A 44 2.52 3.38 12.58
N LEU A 45 2.43 4.60 12.07
CA LEU A 45 1.17 5.18 11.57
C LEU A 45 0.99 4.78 10.11
N LEU A 46 -0.18 4.24 9.79
CA LEU A 46 -0.55 3.78 8.46
C LEU A 46 -1.85 4.50 8.04
N PRO A 47 -1.74 5.62 7.31
CA PRO A 47 -2.91 6.34 6.80
C PRO A 47 -3.68 5.46 5.81
N LEU A 48 -4.96 5.19 6.10
CA LEU A 48 -5.84 4.39 5.26
C LEU A 48 -6.70 5.29 4.39
N TYR A 49 -6.60 5.10 3.09
CA TYR A 49 -7.38 5.81 2.08
C TYR A 49 -8.44 4.91 1.46
N GLU A 50 -9.62 5.48 1.24
CA GLU A 50 -10.66 4.95 0.37
C GLU A 50 -10.59 5.65 -0.98
N ILE A 51 -10.52 4.87 -2.05
CA ILE A 51 -10.50 5.33 -3.44
C ILE A 51 -11.81 4.89 -4.08
N SER A 52 -12.71 5.85 -4.28
CA SER A 52 -13.99 5.65 -4.97
C SER A 52 -13.81 5.93 -6.46
N PHE A 53 -14.29 5.03 -7.31
CA PHE A 53 -14.17 5.17 -8.76
C PHE A 53 -15.40 4.61 -9.49
N SER A 54 -15.63 5.12 -10.69
CA SER A 54 -16.63 4.60 -11.61
C SER A 54 -15.99 3.90 -12.79
N TYR A 55 -16.74 3.01 -13.45
CA TYR A 55 -16.27 2.28 -14.61
C TYR A 55 -17.43 1.75 -15.46
N MET A 56 -17.12 1.41 -16.71
CA MET A 56 -18.00 0.69 -17.62
C MET A 56 -17.62 -0.79 -17.64
N THR A 57 -18.60 -1.67 -17.49
CA THR A 57 -18.42 -3.11 -17.72
C THR A 57 -18.36 -3.42 -19.21
N VAL A 58 -17.78 -4.56 -19.58
CA VAL A 58 -17.80 -5.09 -20.96
C VAL A 58 -19.22 -5.23 -21.56
N ARG A 59 -20.26 -5.29 -20.72
CA ARG A 59 -21.68 -5.33 -21.13
C ARG A 59 -22.32 -3.94 -21.27
N GLY A 60 -21.55 -2.87 -21.18
CA GLY A 60 -22.04 -1.49 -21.30
C GLY A 60 -22.71 -0.92 -20.06
N ASN A 61 -22.69 -1.62 -18.91
CA ASN A 61 -23.26 -1.08 -17.68
C ASN A 61 -22.27 -0.17 -16.95
N TYR A 62 -22.74 1.02 -16.55
CA TYR A 62 -22.05 1.90 -15.61
C TYR A 62 -22.12 1.34 -14.19
N ARG A 63 -21.00 1.39 -13.46
CA ARG A 63 -20.88 0.93 -12.08
C ARG A 63 -19.94 1.86 -11.29
N GLN A 64 -20.11 1.86 -9.98
CA GLN A 64 -19.19 2.47 -9.02
C GLN A 64 -18.65 1.40 -8.08
N ALA A 65 -17.40 1.58 -7.63
CA ALA A 65 -16.75 0.70 -6.67
C ALA A 65 -15.75 1.48 -5.82
N LYS A 66 -15.30 0.81 -4.76
CA LYS A 66 -14.35 1.33 -3.79
C LYS A 66 -13.15 0.40 -3.65
N LYS A 67 -11.98 0.99 -3.44
CA LYS A 67 -10.73 0.30 -3.07
C LYS A 67 -10.11 0.98 -1.87
N TYR A 68 -9.24 0.26 -1.18
CA TYR A 68 -8.57 0.73 0.02
C TYR A 68 -7.08 0.55 -0.12
N ALA A 69 -6.31 1.55 0.28
CA ALA A 69 -4.85 1.51 0.23
C ALA A 69 -4.26 2.23 1.45
N PHE A 70 -3.14 1.72 1.97
CA PHE A 70 -2.32 2.47 2.90
C PHE A 70 -1.35 3.32 2.08
N LEU A 71 -1.50 4.64 2.14
CA LEU A 71 -0.69 5.59 1.39
C LEU A 71 0.04 6.49 2.37
N ALA A 72 1.27 6.85 2.06
CA ALA A 72 2.03 7.75 2.91
C ALA A 72 1.50 9.18 2.75
N GLU A 73 1.43 9.94 3.85
CA GLU A 73 0.94 11.33 3.82
C GLU A 73 1.97 12.27 3.21
N TYR A 74 1.95 12.38 1.88
CA TYR A 74 2.74 13.33 1.09
C TYR A 74 1.85 14.05 0.08
N SER A 75 2.40 15.06 -0.61
CA SER A 75 1.67 15.88 -1.60
C SER A 75 1.21 15.11 -2.85
N GLU A 76 1.58 13.83 -2.99
CA GLU A 76 1.38 13.03 -4.21
C GLU A 76 0.45 11.83 -4.01
N VAL A 77 -0.36 11.82 -2.95
CA VAL A 77 -1.32 10.74 -2.65
C VAL A 77 -2.25 10.45 -3.83
N ASP A 78 -2.72 11.49 -4.53
CA ASP A 78 -3.61 11.33 -5.68
C ASP A 78 -2.91 10.58 -6.83
N PHE A 79 -1.64 10.90 -7.08
CA PHE A 79 -0.83 10.25 -8.10
C PHE A 79 -0.54 8.78 -7.76
N GLU A 80 -0.20 8.50 -6.49
CA GLU A 80 0.02 7.12 -6.03
C GLU A 80 -1.25 6.27 -6.13
N ALA A 81 -2.39 6.84 -5.73
CA ALA A 81 -3.71 6.20 -5.85
C ALA A 81 -4.07 5.90 -7.31
N GLU A 82 -3.81 6.83 -8.23
CA GLU A 82 -4.01 6.63 -9.67
C GLU A 82 -3.15 5.50 -10.22
N LEU A 83 -1.87 5.44 -9.85
CA LEU A 83 -0.95 4.41 -10.31
C LEU A 83 -1.39 3.02 -9.81
N LEU A 84 -1.69 2.90 -8.52
CA LEU A 84 -2.18 1.65 -7.92
C LEU A 84 -3.49 1.19 -8.57
N LEU A 85 -4.41 2.12 -8.84
CA LEU A 85 -5.68 1.79 -9.48
C LEU A 85 -5.45 1.31 -10.92
N LYS A 86 -4.57 1.97 -11.67
CA LYS A 86 -4.21 1.59 -13.05
C LYS A 86 -3.63 0.18 -13.13
N ASP A 87 -2.68 -0.14 -12.26
CA ASP A 87 -2.06 -1.47 -12.21
C ASP A 87 -3.08 -2.54 -11.85
N TRP A 88 -3.94 -2.26 -10.86
CA TRP A 88 -5.01 -3.17 -10.49
C TRP A 88 -6.01 -3.40 -11.64
N ILE A 89 -6.39 -2.36 -12.39
CA ILE A 89 -7.28 -2.48 -13.56
C ILE A 89 -6.65 -3.39 -14.62
N ALA A 90 -5.36 -3.19 -14.91
CA ALA A 90 -4.64 -4.00 -15.89
C ALA A 90 -4.63 -5.48 -15.48
N GLU A 91 -4.32 -5.77 -14.21
CA GLU A 91 -4.33 -7.12 -13.67
C GLU A 91 -5.73 -7.75 -13.69
N GLN A 92 -6.77 -7.03 -13.27
CA GLN A 92 -8.14 -7.55 -13.30
C GLN A 92 -8.59 -7.88 -14.71
N ASN A 93 -8.28 -7.00 -15.67
CA ASN A 93 -8.67 -7.17 -17.06
C ASN A 93 -7.91 -8.34 -17.71
N ALA A 94 -6.65 -8.55 -17.35
CA ALA A 94 -5.87 -9.71 -17.78
C ALA A 94 -6.40 -11.02 -17.16
N ARG A 95 -6.69 -11.01 -15.85
CA ARG A 95 -7.15 -12.21 -15.11
C ARG A 95 -8.59 -12.59 -15.44
N LYS A 96 -9.45 -11.62 -15.74
CA LYS A 96 -10.88 -11.83 -16.03
C LYS A 96 -11.33 -11.06 -17.29
N PRO A 97 -10.88 -11.47 -18.49
CA PRO A 97 -11.21 -10.76 -19.74
C PRO A 97 -12.71 -10.66 -20.02
N TYR A 98 -13.49 -11.66 -19.61
CA TYR A 98 -14.95 -11.71 -19.73
C TYR A 98 -15.71 -10.77 -18.78
N ARG A 99 -15.01 -10.15 -17.82
CA ARG A 99 -15.52 -9.12 -16.90
C ARG A 99 -14.69 -7.84 -16.96
N LYS A 100 -14.08 -7.57 -18.13
CA LYS A 100 -13.26 -6.40 -18.35
C LYS A 100 -14.00 -5.11 -17.97
N ILE A 101 -13.26 -4.19 -17.36
CA ILE A 101 -13.71 -2.83 -17.06
C ILE A 101 -12.94 -1.80 -17.89
N SER A 102 -13.61 -0.72 -18.25
CA SER A 102 -13.06 0.40 -19.03
C SER A 102 -13.64 1.73 -18.55
N ASN A 103 -13.16 2.84 -19.12
CA ASN A 103 -13.59 4.21 -18.79
C ASN A 103 -13.59 4.47 -17.28
N VAL A 104 -12.51 4.06 -16.62
CA VAL A 104 -12.39 4.22 -15.18
C VAL A 104 -12.13 5.68 -14.85
N GLN A 105 -12.89 6.24 -13.91
CA GLN A 105 -12.72 7.60 -13.41
C GLN A 105 -12.73 7.57 -11.88
N ILE A 106 -11.69 8.13 -11.27
CA ILE A 106 -11.67 8.38 -9.83
C ILE A 106 -12.71 9.44 -9.52
N LEU A 107 -13.54 9.17 -8.52
CA LEU A 107 -14.59 10.07 -8.04
C LEU A 107 -14.11 10.81 -6.78
N GLU A 108 -13.46 10.09 -5.88
CA GLU A 108 -13.00 10.62 -4.59
C GLU A 108 -11.86 9.78 -4.05
N ILE A 109 -10.87 10.46 -3.45
CA ILE A 109 -9.82 9.86 -2.64
C ILE A 109 -9.93 10.47 -1.25
N GLN A 110 -10.28 9.65 -0.27
CA GLN A 110 -10.53 10.12 1.08
C GLN A 110 -9.68 9.35 2.07
N LYS A 111 -8.95 10.07 2.93
CA LYS A 111 -8.36 9.47 4.13
C LYS A 111 -9.46 9.18 5.15
N ILE A 112 -9.63 7.91 5.50
CA ILE A 112 -10.73 7.47 6.37
C ILE A 112 -10.28 7.07 7.77
N ALA A 113 -9.01 6.69 7.95
CA ALA A 113 -8.50 6.28 9.26
C ALA A 113 -6.97 6.35 9.34
N TYR A 114 -6.45 6.24 10.57
CA TYR A 114 -5.05 5.91 10.84
C TYR A 114 -4.98 4.53 11.50
N GLY A 115 -4.32 3.59 10.82
CA GLY A 115 -3.86 2.37 11.46
C GLY A 115 -2.67 2.66 12.36
N ILE A 116 -2.65 2.06 13.55
CA ILE A 116 -1.49 2.12 14.45
C ILE A 116 -1.00 0.70 14.65
N LEU A 117 0.24 0.44 14.25
CA LEU A 117 0.93 -0.80 14.54
C LEU A 117 1.92 -0.57 15.68
N ASP A 118 1.61 -1.12 16.85
CA ASP A 118 2.48 -1.04 18.04
C ASP A 118 3.48 -2.21 18.06
N ILE A 119 4.76 -1.86 18.04
CA ILE A 119 5.90 -2.78 18.04
C ILE A 119 6.19 -3.29 19.47
N ARG A 120 5.64 -2.67 20.52
CA ARG A 120 5.83 -3.10 21.92
C ARG A 120 4.85 -4.18 22.38
N SER A 121 3.74 -4.40 21.66
CA SER A 121 2.68 -5.35 22.07
C SER A 121 3.00 -6.84 21.90
#